data_AF-A0A7S1QAC8-F1
#
_entry.id   AF-A0A7S1QAC8-F1
#
_cell.length_a   1.000
_cell.length_b   1.000
_cell.length_c   1.000
_cell.angle_alpha   90.00
_cell.angle_beta   90.00
_cell.angle_gamma   90.00
#
_symmetry.space_group_name_H-M   'P 1'
#
loop_
_entity.id
_entity.type
_entity.pdbx_description
1 polymer ?
#
loop_
_entity_poly.entity_id
_entity_poly.type
_entity_poly.pdbx_seq_one_letter_code
_entity_poly.pdbx_strand_id
1 'polypeptide(L)'
;RQFQRSFGPMGVQPARVAGVDLNLDEFNLSAPTDLERMDICVQLEAGADMSKAFWSSLSSESVTHFSEEDKSLLNRIFNPNLSDRKQEGDLFIPPDTSFAYVQKLRSL
;
A
#
# COMPACT_ATOMS: atom_id res chain seq x y z
N ARG A 1 -54.28 7.51 -33.36
CA ARG A 1 -53.79 6.38 -34.19
C ARG A 1 -52.28 6.29 -33.99
N GLN A 2 -51.80 5.06 -33.83
CA GLN A 2 -50.54 4.63 -33.21
C GLN A 2 -49.27 5.18 -33.87
N PHE A 3 -48.28 5.56 -33.04
CA PHE A 3 -46.87 5.55 -33.41
C PHE A 3 -46.29 4.19 -33.03
N GLN A 4 -46.00 3.33 -34.01
CA GLN A 4 -45.22 2.11 -33.80
C GLN A 4 -43.74 2.50 -33.67
N ARG A 5 -43.20 2.47 -32.44
CA ARG A 5 -41.76 2.33 -32.22
C ARG A 5 -41.45 0.83 -32.19
N SER A 6 -40.78 0.35 -33.23
CA SER A 6 -40.21 -0.99 -33.30
C SER A 6 -39.10 -1.12 -32.24
N PHE A 7 -39.31 -1.96 -31.24
CA PHE A 7 -38.25 -2.42 -30.36
C PHE A 7 -37.57 -3.62 -31.03
N GLY A 8 -36.35 -3.43 -31.54
CA GLY A 8 -35.48 -4.54 -31.91
C GLY A 8 -35.00 -5.28 -30.65
N PRO A 9 -34.71 -6.59 -30.72
CA PRO A 9 -34.22 -7.33 -29.57
C PRO A 9 -32.85 -6.80 -29.17
N MET A 10 -32.80 -6.13 -28.02
CA MET A 10 -31.59 -5.72 -27.34
C MET A 10 -30.90 -7.00 -26.83
N GLY A 11 -30.05 -7.58 -27.68
CA GLY A 11 -29.22 -8.72 -27.31
C GLY A 11 -28.30 -8.30 -26.16
N VAL A 12 -28.55 -8.88 -24.99
CA VAL A 12 -27.60 -8.83 -23.87
C VAL A 12 -26.34 -9.54 -24.33
N GLN A 13 -25.27 -8.80 -24.61
CA GLN A 13 -23.96 -9.43 -24.79
C GLN A 13 -23.56 -10.02 -23.44
N PRO A 14 -23.31 -11.35 -23.32
CA PRO A 14 -22.82 -11.90 -22.08
C PRO A 14 -21.46 -11.29 -21.76
N ALA A 15 -21.29 -10.81 -20.52
CA ALA A 15 -20.00 -10.34 -20.04
C ALA A 15 -18.96 -11.45 -20.26
N ARG A 16 -17.90 -11.12 -20.99
CA ARG A 16 -16.81 -12.05 -21.26
C ARG A 16 -16.06 -12.29 -19.95
N VAL A 17 -16.33 -13.40 -19.29
CA VAL A 17 -15.55 -13.87 -18.14
C VAL A 17 -14.15 -14.21 -18.64
N ALA A 18 -13.18 -13.36 -18.32
CA ALA A 18 -11.77 -13.67 -18.51
C ALA A 18 -11.33 -14.53 -17.33
N GLY A 19 -10.90 -15.76 -17.60
CA GLY A 19 -10.17 -16.55 -16.61
C GLY A 19 -8.82 -15.88 -16.34
N VAL A 20 -8.42 -15.84 -15.07
CA VAL A 20 -7.08 -15.43 -14.66
C VAL A 20 -6.21 -16.69 -14.63
N ASP A 21 -5.09 -16.67 -15.34
CA ASP A 21 -4.10 -17.75 -15.25
C ASP A 21 -3.38 -17.64 -13.90
N LEU A 22 -3.40 -18.74 -13.14
CA LEU A 22 -2.81 -18.85 -11.81
C LEU A 22 -1.55 -19.71 -11.82
N ASN A 23 -0.93 -19.92 -12.98
CA ASN A 23 0.29 -20.71 -13.05
C ASN A 23 1.42 -20.09 -12.19
N LEU A 24 1.80 -20.77 -11.12
CA LEU A 24 2.81 -20.29 -10.15
C LEU A 24 4.22 -20.77 -10.49
N ASP A 25 4.40 -21.62 -11.50
CA ASP A 25 5.71 -22.14 -11.89
C ASP A 25 6.61 -21.05 -12.53
N GLU A 26 6.00 -19.97 -13.03
CA GLU A 26 6.70 -18.79 -13.54
C GLU A 26 6.97 -17.73 -12.44
N PHE A 27 6.46 -17.93 -11.22
CA PHE A 27 6.65 -17.01 -10.11
C PHE A 27 8.03 -17.19 -9.48
N ASN A 28 8.99 -16.37 -9.92
CA ASN A 28 10.38 -16.46 -9.50
C ASN A 28 10.67 -15.56 -8.27
N LEU A 29 11.06 -16.17 -7.14
CA LEU A 29 11.49 -15.50 -5.90
C LEU A 29 13.01 -15.32 -5.76
N SER A 30 13.80 -15.83 -6.71
CA SER A 30 15.28 -15.86 -6.60
C SER A 30 15.94 -14.49 -6.76
N ALA A 31 15.23 -13.52 -7.36
CA ALA A 31 15.60 -12.13 -7.34
C ALA A 31 14.43 -11.36 -6.70
N PRO A 32 14.65 -10.57 -5.64
CA PRO A 32 13.62 -9.64 -5.20
C PRO A 32 13.35 -8.71 -6.38
N THR A 33 12.17 -8.83 -6.97
CA THR A 33 11.67 -7.77 -7.82
C THR A 33 11.58 -6.55 -6.91
N ASP A 34 12.31 -5.49 -7.21
CA ASP A 34 12.08 -4.16 -6.63
C ASP A 34 10.71 -3.67 -7.13
N LEU A 35 9.66 -4.38 -6.74
CA LEU A 35 8.33 -3.84 -6.75
C LEU A 35 8.41 -2.65 -5.81
N GLU A 36 7.97 -1.50 -6.30
CA GLU A 36 7.55 -0.40 -5.46
C GLU A 36 6.83 -1.04 -4.30
N ARG A 37 7.42 -0.96 -3.10
CA ARG A 37 6.82 -1.50 -1.89
C ARG A 37 5.50 -0.76 -1.73
N MET A 38 4.46 -1.28 -2.38
CA MET A 38 3.09 -0.83 -2.21
C MET A 38 2.74 -1.30 -0.81
N ASP A 39 2.97 -0.35 0.07
CA ASP A 39 2.00 0.00 1.07
C ASP A 39 1.98 -0.89 2.31
N ILE A 40 2.63 -0.36 3.35
CA ILE A 40 2.02 -0.40 4.69
C ILE A 40 0.62 0.25 4.67
N CYS A 41 0.30 1.03 3.62
CA CYS A 41 -0.89 1.88 3.49
C CYS A 41 -2.12 1.29 2.74
N VAL A 42 -2.10 0.11 2.09
CA VAL A 42 -3.16 -0.27 1.11
C VAL A 42 -3.78 -1.64 1.35
N GLN A 43 -3.26 -2.49 2.24
CA GLN A 43 -3.89 -3.81 2.49
C GLN A 43 -3.95 -4.25 3.95
N LEU A 44 -4.28 -3.34 4.87
CA LEU A 44 -4.99 -3.78 6.07
C LEU A 44 -6.36 -3.11 6.09
N GLU A 45 -7.39 -3.95 6.18
CA GLU A 45 -8.78 -3.54 6.25
C GLU A 45 -8.97 -2.38 7.24
N ALA A 46 -9.88 -1.47 6.89
CA ALA A 46 -10.27 -0.32 7.68
C ALA A 46 -10.55 -0.72 9.14
N GLY A 47 -9.54 -0.62 10.01
CA GLY A 47 -9.62 -1.10 11.39
C GLY A 47 -8.31 -1.57 12.01
N ALA A 48 -7.24 -1.78 11.26
CA ALA A 48 -5.92 -1.97 11.86
C ALA A 48 -5.30 -0.60 12.22
N ASP A 49 -4.77 -0.46 13.44
CA ASP A 49 -4.02 0.71 13.90
C ASP A 49 -2.71 0.86 13.09
N MET A 50 -2.80 1.34 11.84
CA MET A 50 -1.65 1.55 10.95
C MET A 50 -0.63 2.49 11.59
N SER A 51 -1.10 3.48 12.34
CA SER A 51 -0.28 4.38 13.14
C SER A 51 0.57 3.60 14.15
N LYS A 52 -0.07 2.76 14.96
CA LYS A 52 0.60 1.94 15.97
C LYS A 52 1.57 0.94 15.35
N ALA A 53 1.21 0.32 14.22
CA ALA A 53 2.08 -0.59 13.49
C ALA A 53 3.33 0.13 12.97
N PHE A 54 3.16 1.33 12.39
CA PHE A 54 4.27 2.17 11.94
C PHE A 54 5.20 2.58 13.09
N TRP A 55 4.65 3.12 14.18
CA TRP A 55 5.45 3.53 15.35
C TRP A 55 6.13 2.34 16.03
N SER A 56 5.47 1.18 16.07
CA SER A 56 6.07 -0.06 16.58
C SER A 56 7.19 -0.55 15.68
N SER A 57 7.07 -0.41 14.37
CA SER A 57 8.12 -0.71 13.40
C SER A 57 9.31 0.26 13.46
N LEU A 58 9.16 1.43 14.07
CA LEU A 58 10.25 2.38 14.28
C LEU A 58 11.01 2.14 15.59
N SER A 59 10.35 1.54 16.59
CA SER A 59 10.96 1.21 17.87
C SER A 59 11.98 0.07 17.73
N SER A 60 12.95 0.01 18.65
CA SER A 60 14.05 -0.97 18.60
C SER A 60 13.63 -2.41 18.93
N GLU A 61 12.40 -2.63 19.39
CA GLU A 61 11.97 -3.91 19.97
C GLU A 61 11.21 -4.81 18.98
N SER A 62 10.86 -4.33 17.79
CA SER A 62 10.12 -5.09 16.79
C SER A 62 11.00 -5.64 15.66
N VAL A 63 10.59 -6.76 15.08
CA VAL A 63 11.14 -7.27 13.82
C VAL A 63 10.73 -6.28 12.73
N THR A 64 11.66 -5.42 12.31
CA THR A 64 11.33 -4.34 11.37
C THR A 64 11.51 -4.79 9.94
N HIS A 65 10.55 -4.43 9.12
CA HIS A 65 10.57 -4.61 7.68
C HIS A 65 11.46 -3.56 6.95
N PHE A 66 12.04 -2.63 7.70
CA PHE A 66 12.95 -1.58 7.20
C PHE A 66 14.42 -2.03 7.29
N SER A 67 15.23 -1.56 6.33
CA SER A 67 16.69 -1.59 6.46
C SER A 67 17.12 -0.75 7.66
N GLU A 68 18.31 -1.00 8.21
CA GLU A 68 18.83 -0.24 9.35
C GLU A 68 19.03 1.23 8.98
N GLU A 69 19.45 1.50 7.74
CA GLU A 69 19.63 2.84 7.20
C GLU A 69 18.30 3.58 7.08
N ASP A 70 17.26 2.93 6.54
CA ASP A 70 15.93 3.54 6.42
C ASP A 70 15.31 3.77 7.78
N LYS A 71 15.49 2.84 8.72
CA LYS A 71 15.02 3.00 10.10
C LYS A 71 15.70 4.17 10.79
N SER A 72 17.01 4.36 10.59
CA SER A 72 17.76 5.49 11.12
C SER A 72 17.29 6.82 10.52
N LEU A 73 17.06 6.85 9.20
CA LEU A 73 16.53 8.02 8.50
C LEU A 73 15.12 8.37 8.99
N LEU A 74 14.21 7.40 9.03
CA LEU A 74 12.83 7.60 9.47
C LEU A 74 12.78 8.00 10.95
N ASN A 75 13.64 7.46 11.83
CA ASN A 75 13.74 7.91 13.22
C ASN A 75 14.23 9.36 13.34
N ARG A 76 15.06 9.83 12.41
CA ARG A 76 15.52 11.22 12.38
C ARG A 76 14.39 12.16 11.96
N ILE A 77 13.59 11.76 10.97
CA ILE A 77 12.44 12.52 10.47
C ILE A 77 11.30 12.52 11.49
N PHE A 78 10.95 11.34 11.99
CA PHE A 78 9.87 11.09 12.95
C PHE A 78 10.42 10.84 14.34
N ASN A 79 11.20 11.81 14.85
CA ASN A 79 11.81 11.69 16.17
C ASN A 79 10.74 11.40 17.24
N PRO A 80 10.82 10.26 17.96
CA PRO A 80 9.77 9.85 18.90
C PRO A 80 9.46 10.85 20.02
N ASN A 81 10.40 11.76 20.31
CA ASN A 81 10.31 12.74 21.39
C ASN A 81 10.05 14.17 20.90
N LEU A 82 10.18 14.44 19.58
CA LEU A 82 10.00 15.78 19.00
C LEU A 82 8.86 15.84 17.97
N SER A 83 8.35 14.68 17.55
CA SER A 83 7.29 14.59 16.56
C SER A 83 5.91 14.54 17.21
N ASP A 84 5.17 15.65 17.14
CA ASP A 84 3.78 15.74 17.59
C ASP A 84 2.87 14.72 16.91
N ARG A 85 3.24 14.28 15.70
CA ARG A 85 2.52 13.25 14.92
C ARG A 85 2.36 11.91 15.65
N LYS A 86 3.19 11.60 16.64
CA LYS A 86 2.99 10.39 17.46
C LYS A 86 1.79 10.53 18.40
N GLN A 87 1.51 11.75 18.86
CA GLN A 87 0.40 12.05 19.78
C GLN A 87 -0.96 12.12 19.05
N GLU A 88 -0.96 12.21 17.71
CA GLU A 88 -2.17 12.15 16.88
C GLU A 88 -2.85 10.77 16.94
N GLY A 89 -2.17 9.72 17.42
CA GLY A 89 -2.74 8.40 17.60
C GLY A 89 -3.30 7.83 16.31
N ASP A 90 -4.62 7.58 16.27
CA ASP A 90 -5.31 6.99 15.12
C ASP A 90 -5.57 8.00 13.99
N LEU A 91 -5.39 9.31 14.25
CA LEU A 91 -5.47 10.35 13.21
C LEU A 91 -4.20 10.41 12.35
N PHE A 92 -3.09 9.84 12.85
CA PHE A 92 -1.85 9.78 12.11
C PHE A 92 -1.96 8.78 10.96
N ILE A 93 -1.80 9.27 9.74
CA ILE A 93 -1.65 8.45 8.55
C ILE A 93 -0.14 8.37 8.24
N PRO A 94 0.48 7.17 8.30
CA PRO A 94 1.87 7.01 7.94
C PRO A 94 2.15 7.51 6.51
N PRO A 95 3.30 8.15 6.26
CA PRO A 95 3.67 8.49 4.89
C PRO A 95 3.89 7.21 4.08
N ASP A 96 3.85 7.36 2.76
CA ASP A 96 4.38 6.32 1.88
C ASP A 96 5.82 6.00 2.28
N THR A 97 6.13 4.73 2.53
CA THR A 97 7.48 4.26 2.86
C THR A 97 8.09 3.44 1.73
N SER A 98 7.57 3.63 0.51
CA SER A 98 8.13 3.08 -0.72
C SER A 98 9.58 3.52 -0.93
N PHE A 99 10.32 2.68 -1.62
CA PHE A 99 11.72 2.95 -1.98
C PHE A 99 11.87 4.30 -2.70
N ALA A 100 10.97 4.62 -3.63
CA ALA A 100 10.99 5.88 -4.37
C ALA A 100 10.83 7.10 -3.46
N TYR A 101 9.94 7.04 -2.46
CA TYR A 101 9.76 8.12 -1.49
C TYR A 101 10.98 8.27 -0.59
N VAL A 102 11.53 7.17 -0.08
CA VAL A 102 12.72 7.19 0.78
C VAL A 102 13.96 7.69 0.01
N GLN A 103 14.11 7.31 -1.26
CA GLN A 103 15.19 7.83 -2.11
C GLN A 103 15.07 9.35 -2.31
N LYS A 104 13.85 9.88 -2.47
CA LYS A 104 13.62 11.34 -2.49
C LYS A 104 14.05 11.97 -1.17
N LEU A 105 13.65 11.41 -0.02
CA LEU A 105 14.06 11.91 1.29
C LEU A 105 15.58 11.94 1.48
N ARG A 106 16.32 10.96 0.95
CA ARG A 106 17.79 10.92 1.00
C ARG A 106 18.47 12.01 0.15
N SER A 107 17.75 12.58 -0.81
CA SER A 107 18.25 13.63 -1.70
C SER A 107 17.99 15.06 -1.20
N LEU A 108 17.31 15.21 -0.06
CA LEU A 108 17.09 16.48 0.64
C LEU A 108 18.22 16.78 1.62
#